data_AF-A0AA37HCU9-F1
#
_entry.id   AF-A0AA37HCU9-F1
#
_cell.length_a   1.000
_cell.length_b   1.000
_cell.length_c   1.000
_cell.angle_alpha   90.00
_cell.angle_beta   90.00
_cell.angle_gamma   90.00
#
_symmetry.space_group_name_H-M   'P 1'
#
loop_
_entity.id
_entity.type
_entity.pdbx_description
1 polymer ?
#
loop_
_entity_poly.entity_id
_entity_poly.type
_entity_poly.pdbx_seq_one_letter_code
_entity_poly.pdbx_strand_id
1 'polypeptide(L)'
;MRRLSLFAAAMAVALAGPVSGAAWAQPAKGAPAALERVREVMADRFRNLKLTGDPDRDFAELLIASYEQSLFLAKAQLDYGGDRQLRETAQKIQDEQQQKIDALKEWQVRNRQSDYRPQPNQTPSGQGPLDRQAQAGGSAQPASPSPAPASPAKPVANTPLVSGTVQKVDEASGKVTLDHERIPNIDMDAMTMAYRVADPAILKGVKAGDRVRFSADRVNGQLAITRIQKAR
;
A
#
# COMPACT_ATOMS: atom_id res chain seq x y z
N MET A 1 -76.04 15.36 26.72
CA MET A 1 -75.91 15.44 25.25
C MET A 1 -74.50 15.91 24.91
N ARG A 2 -73.94 15.37 23.82
CA ARG A 2 -72.59 15.57 23.21
C ARG A 2 -72.16 17.06 23.18
N ARG A 3 -70.87 17.44 23.25
CA ARG A 3 -69.76 17.31 22.26
C ARG A 3 -68.43 17.68 22.96
N LEU A 4 -67.32 16.92 22.91
CA LEU A 4 -66.33 16.65 21.85
C LEU A 4 -65.23 17.74 21.65
N SER A 5 -63.99 17.35 22.00
CA SER A 5 -62.65 17.68 21.42
C SER A 5 -61.92 19.02 21.65
N LEU A 6 -60.81 18.92 22.41
CA LEU A 6 -59.39 19.19 22.07
C LEU A 6 -59.02 20.36 21.14
N PHE A 7 -58.14 21.28 21.60
CA PHE A 7 -56.73 21.49 21.19
C PHE A 7 -56.14 22.81 21.74
N ALA A 8 -54.79 22.91 21.71
CA ALA A 8 -53.88 24.03 21.98
C ALA A 8 -53.33 24.11 23.43
N ALA A 9 -52.06 23.88 23.77
CA ALA A 9 -50.71 24.15 23.23
C ALA A 9 -49.95 25.19 24.09
N ALA A 10 -48.63 24.99 24.20
CA ALA A 10 -47.59 25.80 24.86
C ALA A 10 -47.42 25.57 26.39
N MET A 11 -46.22 25.41 26.97
CA MET A 11 -44.87 25.72 26.50
C MET A 11 -43.86 24.90 27.33
N ALA A 12 -42.91 24.22 26.70
CA ALA A 12 -41.78 23.58 27.37
C ALA A 12 -40.58 24.53 27.34
N VAL A 13 -40.04 24.89 28.51
CA VAL A 13 -38.72 25.50 28.64
C VAL A 13 -37.79 24.41 29.19
N ALA A 14 -36.95 23.86 28.34
CA ALA A 14 -35.83 23.02 28.74
C ALA A 14 -34.59 23.91 28.91
N LEU A 15 -34.13 24.04 30.16
CA LEU A 15 -32.83 24.65 30.47
C LEU A 15 -31.72 23.63 30.16
N ALA A 16 -30.81 24.06 29.29
CA ALA A 16 -29.62 23.34 28.88
C ALA A 16 -28.62 23.21 30.05
N GLY A 17 -28.27 21.97 30.40
CA GLY A 17 -27.04 21.66 31.14
C GLY A 17 -25.98 21.12 30.18
N PRO A 18 -24.68 21.36 30.41
CA PRO A 18 -23.62 20.86 29.53
C PRO A 18 -23.45 19.36 29.81
N VAL A 19 -23.86 18.52 28.86
CA VAL A 19 -23.48 17.11 28.88
C VAL A 19 -22.05 17.02 28.35
N SER A 20 -21.08 17.07 29.26
CA SER A 20 -19.74 16.51 29.02
C SER A 20 -19.86 14.99 28.99
N GLY A 21 -20.38 14.47 27.88
CA GLY A 21 -20.30 13.06 27.53
C GLY A 21 -19.17 12.89 26.54
N ALA A 22 -18.07 12.29 26.95
CA ALA A 22 -17.25 11.54 26.01
C ALA A 22 -18.21 10.59 25.28
N ALA A 23 -18.51 10.91 24.02
CA ALA A 23 -19.36 10.10 23.18
C ALA A 23 -18.66 8.75 23.01
N TRP A 24 -19.02 7.78 23.85
CA TRP A 24 -18.80 6.38 23.55
C TRP A 24 -19.52 6.14 22.23
N ALA A 25 -18.76 6.15 21.13
CA ALA A 25 -19.29 5.81 19.83
C ALA A 25 -19.98 4.45 19.99
N GLN A 26 -21.28 4.39 19.74
CA GLN A 26 -22.00 3.12 19.74
C GLN A 26 -21.30 2.21 18.74
N PRO A 27 -21.11 0.91 19.05
CA PRO A 27 -20.47 -0.01 18.10
C PRO A 27 -21.22 0.08 16.78
N ALA A 28 -20.49 0.33 15.71
CA ALA A 28 -21.10 0.54 14.42
C ALA A 28 -21.97 -0.68 14.06
N LYS A 29 -23.02 -0.49 13.26
CA LYS A 29 -23.86 -1.58 12.72
C LYS A 29 -23.66 -1.68 11.21
N GLY A 30 -23.83 -2.87 10.63
CA GLY A 30 -23.69 -3.09 9.19
C GLY A 30 -22.23 -3.08 8.73
N ALA A 31 -21.95 -2.49 7.55
CA ALA A 31 -20.63 -2.53 6.91
C ALA A 31 -19.46 -2.06 7.81
N PRO A 32 -19.57 -0.94 8.56
CA PRO A 32 -18.46 -0.51 9.40
C PRO A 32 -18.18 -1.46 10.57
N ALA A 33 -19.22 -2.11 11.13
CA ALA A 33 -19.06 -3.14 12.16
C ALA A 33 -18.31 -4.37 11.63
N ALA A 34 -18.61 -4.76 10.39
CA ALA A 34 -17.94 -5.87 9.73
C ALA A 34 -16.47 -5.54 9.50
N LEU A 35 -16.16 -4.34 8.99
CA LEU A 35 -14.79 -3.88 8.76
C LEU A 35 -14.00 -3.67 10.06
N GLU A 36 -14.64 -3.22 11.14
CA GLU A 36 -14.03 -3.15 12.46
C GLU A 36 -13.68 -4.55 12.99
N ARG A 37 -14.59 -5.52 12.85
CA ARG A 37 -14.30 -6.92 13.18
C ARG A 37 -13.17 -7.49 12.33
N VAL A 38 -13.11 -7.15 11.04
CA VAL A 38 -11.97 -7.48 10.16
C VAL A 38 -10.70 -6.96 10.83
N ARG A 39 -10.65 -5.67 11.19
CA ARG A 39 -9.47 -5.06 11.83
C ARG A 39 -9.05 -5.76 13.12
N GLU A 40 -10.00 -6.10 13.98
CA GLU A 40 -9.74 -6.75 15.27
C GLU A 40 -9.20 -8.17 15.09
N VAL A 41 -9.89 -9.01 14.33
CA VAL A 41 -9.47 -10.40 14.05
C VAL A 41 -8.09 -10.41 13.38
N MET A 42 -7.85 -9.47 12.45
CA MET A 42 -6.57 -9.28 11.79
C MET A 42 -5.44 -8.96 12.79
N ALA A 43 -5.68 -8.03 13.71
CA ALA A 43 -4.67 -7.58 14.67
C ALA A 43 -4.40 -8.62 15.77
N ASP A 44 -5.40 -9.39 16.17
CA ASP A 44 -5.26 -10.45 17.17
C ASP A 44 -4.46 -11.63 16.61
N ARG A 45 -4.78 -12.07 15.39
CA ARG A 45 -4.15 -13.23 14.78
C ARG A 45 -2.63 -13.09 14.66
N PHE A 46 -2.13 -11.95 14.15
CA PHE A 46 -0.69 -11.73 14.03
C PHE A 46 0.00 -11.60 15.39
N ARG A 47 -0.68 -11.03 16.39
CA ARG A 47 -0.14 -10.92 17.76
C ARG A 47 -0.01 -12.28 18.44
N ASN A 48 -0.92 -13.20 18.17
CA ASN A 48 -0.99 -14.50 18.83
C ASN A 48 -0.31 -15.64 18.03
N LEU A 49 0.21 -15.35 16.83
CA LEU A 49 0.88 -16.32 15.98
C LEU A 49 2.21 -16.74 16.61
N LYS A 50 2.31 -18.03 16.97
CA LYS A 50 3.54 -18.59 17.55
C LYS A 50 4.45 -19.10 16.44
N LEU A 51 5.61 -18.46 16.32
CA LEU A 51 6.69 -18.92 15.46
C LEU A 51 7.35 -20.16 16.07
N THR A 52 7.69 -21.11 15.21
CA THR A 52 8.24 -22.41 15.56
C THR A 52 9.77 -22.45 15.52
N GLY A 53 10.39 -21.44 14.90
CA GLY A 53 11.83 -21.36 14.70
C GLY A 53 12.30 -22.06 13.41
N ASP A 54 11.38 -22.68 12.66
CA ASP A 54 11.62 -23.16 11.31
C ASP A 54 11.23 -22.05 10.32
N PRO A 55 12.20 -21.45 9.58
CA PRO A 55 11.94 -20.29 8.74
C PRO A 55 10.92 -20.56 7.63
N ASP A 56 10.92 -21.76 7.03
CA ASP A 56 10.01 -22.08 5.92
C ASP A 56 8.59 -22.27 6.44
N ARG A 57 8.46 -22.94 7.60
CA ARG A 57 7.17 -23.13 8.26
C ARG A 57 6.59 -21.81 8.76
N ASP A 58 7.42 -21.00 9.38
CA ASP A 58 7.04 -19.70 9.94
C ASP A 58 6.68 -18.70 8.82
N PHE A 59 7.41 -18.73 7.70
CA PHE A 59 7.06 -17.97 6.49
C PHE A 59 5.71 -18.39 5.91
N ALA A 60 5.46 -19.70 5.76
CA ALA A 60 4.18 -20.20 5.27
C ALA A 60 3.02 -19.81 6.18
N GLU A 61 3.20 -19.89 7.51
CA GLU A 61 2.16 -19.54 8.48
C GLU A 61 1.82 -18.03 8.44
N LEU A 62 2.85 -17.16 8.34
CA LEU A 62 2.66 -15.72 8.18
C LEU A 62 1.99 -15.36 6.86
N LEU A 63 2.35 -16.03 5.75
CA LEU A 63 1.72 -15.81 4.45
C LEU A 63 0.25 -16.25 4.45
N ILE A 64 -0.05 -17.44 4.98
CA ILE A 64 -1.44 -17.91 5.11
C ILE A 64 -2.25 -16.90 5.92
N ALA A 65 -1.72 -16.44 7.05
CA ALA A 65 -2.38 -15.42 7.86
C ALA A 65 -2.66 -14.16 7.04
N SER A 66 -1.67 -13.63 6.30
CA SER A 66 -1.81 -12.42 5.48
C SER A 66 -2.82 -12.55 4.34
N TYR A 67 -2.83 -13.69 3.64
CA TYR A 67 -3.80 -13.94 2.57
C TYR A 67 -5.22 -14.08 3.11
N GLU A 68 -5.38 -14.73 4.28
CA GLU A 68 -6.68 -14.84 4.94
C GLU A 68 -7.22 -13.46 5.38
N GLN A 69 -6.35 -12.48 5.69
CA GLN A 69 -6.78 -11.09 5.92
C GLN A 69 -7.40 -10.47 4.67
N SER A 70 -6.71 -10.58 3.54
CA SER A 70 -7.16 -10.02 2.26
C SER A 70 -8.45 -10.68 1.78
N LEU A 71 -8.56 -12.00 1.99
CA LEU A 71 -9.77 -12.78 1.73
C LEU A 71 -10.96 -12.30 2.57
N PHE A 72 -10.74 -11.99 3.86
CA PHE A 72 -11.80 -11.53 4.74
C PHE A 72 -12.30 -10.12 4.36
N LEU A 73 -11.39 -9.22 3.98
CA LEU A 73 -11.74 -7.89 3.47
C LEU A 73 -12.54 -7.97 2.16
N ALA A 74 -12.10 -8.82 1.23
CA ALA A 74 -12.82 -9.08 -0.01
C ALA A 74 -14.25 -9.59 0.25
N LYS A 75 -14.41 -10.56 1.17
CA LYS A 75 -15.73 -11.05 1.57
C LYS A 75 -16.61 -9.95 2.15
N ALA A 76 -16.08 -9.11 3.04
CA ALA A 76 -16.83 -7.98 3.58
C ALA A 76 -17.30 -7.00 2.47
N GLN A 77 -16.46 -6.74 1.46
CA GLN A 77 -16.85 -5.93 0.30
C GLN A 77 -17.93 -6.61 -0.55
N LEU A 78 -17.89 -7.94 -0.70
CA LEU A 78 -18.91 -8.71 -1.42
C LEU A 78 -20.24 -8.82 -0.66
N ASP A 79 -20.21 -8.79 0.67
CA ASP A 79 -21.42 -8.86 1.50
C ASP A 79 -22.10 -7.50 1.65
N TYR A 80 -21.32 -6.45 1.86
CA TYR A 80 -21.84 -5.13 2.26
C TYR A 80 -21.59 -4.01 1.25
N GLY A 81 -20.68 -4.21 0.30
CA GLY A 81 -20.34 -3.20 -0.71
C GLY A 81 -21.35 -3.15 -1.84
N GLY A 82 -21.71 -1.94 -2.28
CA GLY A 82 -22.65 -1.72 -3.39
C GLY A 82 -21.99 -1.42 -4.74
N ASP A 83 -20.73 -0.98 -4.75
CA ASP A 83 -20.05 -0.60 -5.99
C ASP A 83 -19.65 -1.84 -6.80
N ARG A 84 -20.06 -1.87 -8.07
CA ARG A 84 -19.84 -3.02 -8.95
C ARG A 84 -18.35 -3.29 -9.20
N GLN A 85 -17.56 -2.28 -9.47
CA GLN A 85 -16.14 -2.44 -9.79
C GLN A 85 -15.35 -2.93 -8.57
N LEU A 86 -15.68 -2.42 -7.38
CA LEU A 86 -15.07 -2.88 -6.14
C LEU A 86 -15.47 -4.31 -5.80
N ARG A 87 -16.70 -4.73 -6.12
CA ARG A 87 -17.13 -6.14 -5.96
C ARG A 87 -16.42 -7.07 -6.94
N GLU A 88 -16.24 -6.67 -8.19
CA GLU A 88 -15.46 -7.43 -9.17
C GLU A 88 -14.00 -7.58 -8.72
N THR A 89 -13.41 -6.50 -8.18
CA THR A 89 -12.07 -6.53 -7.58
C THR A 89 -12.01 -7.48 -6.38
N ALA A 90 -12.99 -7.41 -5.49
CA ALA A 90 -13.08 -8.27 -4.31
C ALA A 90 -13.23 -9.74 -4.70
N GLN A 91 -14.02 -10.06 -5.74
CA GLN A 91 -14.13 -11.42 -6.25
C GLN A 91 -12.79 -11.95 -6.74
N LYS A 92 -12.06 -11.17 -7.55
CA LYS A 92 -10.73 -11.54 -8.02
C LYS A 92 -9.75 -11.78 -6.86
N ILE A 93 -9.76 -10.90 -5.85
CA ILE A 93 -8.95 -11.07 -4.65
C ILE A 93 -9.34 -12.38 -3.94
N GLN A 94 -10.63 -12.65 -3.76
CA GLN A 94 -11.08 -13.88 -3.12
C GLN A 94 -10.52 -15.12 -3.82
N ASP A 95 -10.65 -15.18 -5.14
CA ASP A 95 -10.26 -16.36 -5.92
C ASP A 95 -8.73 -16.57 -5.90
N GLU A 96 -7.96 -15.50 -6.12
CA GLU A 96 -6.49 -15.57 -6.11
C GLU A 96 -5.91 -15.88 -4.73
N GLN A 97 -6.44 -15.27 -3.67
CA GLN A 97 -5.93 -15.49 -2.32
C GLN A 97 -6.29 -16.89 -1.82
N GLN A 98 -7.49 -17.40 -2.14
CA GLN A 98 -7.88 -18.77 -1.78
C GLN A 98 -6.94 -19.80 -2.40
N GLN A 99 -6.62 -19.67 -3.71
CA GLN A 99 -5.68 -20.56 -4.38
C GLN A 99 -4.30 -20.57 -3.70
N LYS A 100 -3.79 -19.40 -3.30
CA LYS A 100 -2.50 -19.28 -2.60
C LYS A 100 -2.53 -19.92 -1.21
N ILE A 101 -3.63 -19.73 -0.47
CA ILE A 101 -3.84 -20.37 0.84
C ILE A 101 -3.85 -21.89 0.68
N ASP A 102 -4.58 -22.42 -0.31
CA ASP A 102 -4.70 -23.85 -0.53
C ASP A 102 -3.34 -24.46 -0.93
N ALA A 103 -2.59 -23.80 -1.83
CA ALA A 103 -1.25 -24.23 -2.22
C ALA A 103 -0.28 -24.27 -1.03
N LEU A 104 -0.31 -23.27 -0.14
CA LEU A 104 0.53 -23.23 1.06
C LEU A 104 0.11 -24.29 2.09
N LYS A 105 -1.20 -24.53 2.28
CA LYS A 105 -1.70 -25.59 3.16
C LYS A 105 -1.32 -26.98 2.64
N GLU A 106 -1.42 -27.19 1.33
CA GLU A 106 -0.99 -28.44 0.70
C GLU A 106 0.53 -28.64 0.83
N TRP A 107 1.32 -27.57 0.62
CA TRP A 107 2.75 -27.61 0.87
C TRP A 107 3.06 -27.94 2.33
N GLN A 108 2.38 -27.34 3.32
CA GLN A 108 2.58 -27.64 4.75
C GLN A 108 2.28 -29.12 5.08
N VAL A 109 1.39 -29.79 4.34
CA VAL A 109 1.16 -31.24 4.46
C VAL A 109 2.31 -32.03 3.85
N ARG A 110 2.76 -31.67 2.64
CA ARG A 110 3.90 -32.32 1.97
C ARG A 110 5.20 -32.18 2.75
N ASN A 111 5.47 -31.01 3.33
CA ASN A 111 6.69 -30.74 4.10
C ASN A 111 6.77 -31.47 5.44
N ARG A 112 5.73 -32.24 5.84
CA ARG A 112 5.81 -33.20 6.95
C ARG A 112 6.46 -34.54 6.54
N GLN A 113 6.88 -34.68 5.28
CA GLN A 113 7.60 -35.84 4.78
C GLN A 113 9.02 -35.92 5.37
N SER A 114 9.53 -37.15 5.50
CA SER A 114 10.73 -37.50 6.25
C SER A 114 12.05 -37.01 5.64
N ASP A 115 12.02 -36.47 4.44
CA ASP A 115 13.15 -35.97 3.66
C ASP A 115 13.35 -34.44 3.80
N TYR A 116 12.39 -33.72 4.37
CA TYR A 116 12.55 -32.30 4.67
C TYR A 116 13.63 -32.05 5.75
N ARG A 117 14.51 -31.08 5.50
CA ARG A 117 15.51 -30.60 6.47
C ARG A 117 15.41 -29.08 6.61
N PRO A 118 15.01 -28.56 7.78
CA PRO A 118 14.97 -27.12 8.00
C PRO A 118 16.39 -26.54 7.93
N GLN A 119 16.51 -25.35 7.36
CA GLN A 119 17.79 -24.63 7.44
C GLN A 119 18.11 -24.27 8.89
N PRO A 120 19.40 -24.30 9.28
CA PRO A 120 19.81 -23.85 10.61
C PRO A 120 19.35 -22.40 10.84
N ASN A 121 18.80 -22.14 12.03
CA ASN A 121 18.37 -20.80 12.40
C ASN A 121 19.58 -19.86 12.46
N GLN A 122 19.65 -18.90 11.53
CA GLN A 122 20.71 -17.89 11.48
C GLN A 122 20.24 -16.63 12.17
N THR A 123 21.14 -15.97 12.91
CA THR A 123 20.82 -14.70 13.56
C THR A 123 20.53 -13.65 12.48
N PRO A 124 19.39 -12.93 12.53
CA PRO A 124 19.10 -11.89 11.57
C PRO A 124 20.23 -10.85 11.57
N SER A 125 20.85 -10.64 10.42
CA SER A 125 21.69 -9.46 10.21
C SER A 125 20.73 -8.27 10.26
N GLY A 126 20.66 -7.53 11.38
CA GLY A 126 19.65 -6.49 11.67
C GLY A 126 19.69 -5.25 10.76
N GLN A 127 19.72 -5.46 9.44
CA GLN A 127 19.81 -4.48 8.37
C GLN A 127 18.68 -4.68 7.34
N GLY A 128 17.60 -5.36 7.74
CA GLY A 128 16.41 -5.52 6.91
C GLY A 128 15.79 -4.16 6.55
N PRO A 129 15.04 -4.06 5.44
CA PRO A 129 14.36 -2.82 5.07
C PRO A 129 13.47 -2.23 6.17
N LEU A 130 12.80 -3.10 6.95
CA LEU A 130 11.95 -2.72 8.08
C LEU A 130 12.77 -2.20 9.27
N ASP A 131 13.92 -2.82 9.57
CA ASP A 131 14.82 -2.36 10.64
C ASP A 131 15.44 -1.00 10.30
N ARG A 132 15.81 -0.78 9.03
CA ARG A 132 16.29 0.52 8.55
C ARG A 132 15.24 1.62 8.72
N GLN A 133 13.96 1.30 8.52
CA GLN A 133 12.87 2.24 8.67
C GLN A 133 12.53 2.52 10.14
N ALA A 134 12.64 1.51 11.01
CA ALA A 134 12.49 1.66 12.46
C ALA A 134 13.66 2.43 13.11
N GLN A 135 14.90 2.15 12.69
CA GLN A 135 16.09 2.87 13.13
C GLN A 135 16.10 4.33 12.64
N ALA A 136 15.55 4.59 11.44
CA ALA A 136 15.32 5.96 10.96
C ALA A 136 14.21 6.72 11.72
N GLY A 137 13.41 6.03 12.55
CA GLY A 137 12.37 6.63 13.41
C GLY A 137 12.80 6.88 14.86
N GLY A 138 14.04 6.52 15.21
CA GLY A 138 14.56 6.55 16.58
C GLY A 138 15.37 7.80 16.93
N SER A 139 14.92 9.01 16.58
CA SER A 139 15.40 10.26 17.18
C SER A 139 14.56 11.45 16.70
N ALA A 140 13.89 12.09 17.65
CA ALA A 140 13.32 13.45 17.61
C ALA A 140 12.35 13.78 16.46
N GLN A 141 11.12 14.17 16.81
CA GLN A 141 10.32 15.06 15.98
C GLN A 141 11.17 16.25 15.52
N PRO A 142 11.19 16.57 14.22
CA PRO A 142 11.51 17.91 13.79
C PRO A 142 10.19 18.64 13.55
N ALA A 143 10.00 19.71 14.30
CA ALA A 143 9.24 20.85 13.81
C ALA A 143 9.74 21.20 12.40
N SER A 144 8.82 21.60 11.51
CA SER A 144 9.17 22.11 10.18
C SER A 144 10.23 23.22 10.30
N PRO A 145 11.27 23.17 9.46
CA PRO A 145 11.41 24.27 8.50
C PRO A 145 11.93 23.82 7.12
N SER A 146 11.54 24.56 6.08
CA SER A 146 12.28 24.67 4.80
C SER A 146 13.52 25.58 4.99
N PRO A 147 14.44 25.76 4.02
CA PRO A 147 14.81 24.98 2.81
C PRO A 147 16.32 24.58 2.79
N ALA A 148 16.73 23.84 1.73
CA ALA A 148 18.06 23.32 1.32
C ALA A 148 19.28 24.32 1.44
N PRO A 149 20.59 23.92 1.36
CA PRO A 149 21.13 22.88 0.45
C PRO A 149 22.39 22.03 0.82
N ALA A 150 22.56 20.97 -0.01
CA ALA A 150 23.80 20.34 -0.52
C ALA A 150 24.54 19.22 0.27
N SER A 151 24.22 17.96 -0.10
CA SER A 151 25.07 16.87 -0.68
C SER A 151 26.47 16.54 -0.12
N PRO A 152 26.95 15.27 -0.17
CA PRO A 152 26.62 14.26 -1.20
C PRO A 152 26.36 12.80 -0.73
N ALA A 153 25.42 12.11 -1.39
CA ALA A 153 25.33 10.65 -1.36
C ALA A 153 25.13 10.09 -2.78
N LYS A 154 25.93 9.06 -3.12
CA LYS A 154 25.82 8.21 -4.33
C LYS A 154 25.34 6.80 -3.88
N PRO A 155 24.91 5.88 -4.78
CA PRO A 155 23.56 5.81 -5.34
C PRO A 155 22.94 4.40 -5.18
N VAL A 156 21.63 4.30 -4.93
CA VAL A 156 20.90 3.01 -4.99
C VAL A 156 20.64 2.62 -6.46
N ALA A 157 21.20 1.49 -6.88
CA ALA A 157 21.05 0.92 -8.21
C ALA A 157 20.30 -0.42 -8.11
N ASN A 158 19.05 -0.46 -8.58
CA ASN A 158 18.46 -1.56 -9.37
C ASN A 158 16.95 -1.37 -9.61
N THR A 159 16.56 -0.23 -10.20
CA THR A 159 15.28 -0.16 -10.93
C THR A 159 15.57 -0.54 -12.39
N PRO A 160 14.79 -1.43 -13.03
CA PRO A 160 15.04 -1.85 -14.41
C PRO A 160 15.03 -0.62 -15.32
N LEU A 161 16.11 -0.47 -16.10
CA LEU A 161 16.21 0.59 -17.09
C LEU A 161 15.40 0.20 -18.32
N VAL A 162 14.37 1.00 -18.61
CA VAL A 162 13.53 0.87 -19.79
C VAL A 162 14.10 1.70 -20.92
N SER A 163 14.10 1.15 -22.13
CA SER A 163 14.52 1.90 -23.32
C SER A 163 13.45 2.92 -23.71
N GLY A 164 13.89 4.08 -24.17
CA GLY A 164 13.02 5.08 -24.75
C GLY A 164 13.78 6.06 -25.64
N THR A 165 13.03 6.84 -26.41
CA THR A 165 13.53 7.91 -27.26
C THR A 165 12.98 9.23 -26.76
N VAL A 166 13.87 10.19 -26.51
CA VAL A 166 13.48 11.53 -26.08
C VAL A 166 12.81 12.23 -27.26
N GLN A 167 11.53 12.56 -27.14
CA GLN A 167 10.82 13.36 -28.14
C GLN A 167 11.00 14.85 -27.88
N LYS A 168 10.92 15.27 -26.62
CA LYS A 168 11.00 16.68 -26.23
C LYS A 168 11.52 16.83 -24.80
N VAL A 169 12.33 17.86 -24.57
CA VAL A 169 12.82 18.25 -23.24
C VAL A 169 12.24 19.62 -22.91
N ASP A 170 11.61 19.76 -21.75
CA ASP A 170 11.11 21.02 -21.22
C ASP A 170 11.79 21.30 -19.87
N GLU A 171 12.92 21.99 -19.96
CA GLU A 171 13.73 22.37 -18.80
C GLU A 171 13.00 23.40 -17.91
N ALA A 172 12.12 24.22 -18.49
CA ALA A 172 11.37 25.24 -17.76
C ALA A 172 10.31 24.60 -16.85
N SER A 173 9.64 23.54 -17.30
CA SER A 173 8.65 22.83 -16.50
C SER A 173 9.19 21.60 -15.75
N GLY A 174 10.46 21.24 -15.97
CA GLY A 174 11.10 20.08 -15.35
C GLY A 174 10.54 18.76 -15.88
N LYS A 175 10.17 18.72 -17.17
CA LYS A 175 9.52 17.58 -17.81
C LYS A 175 10.28 17.12 -19.04
N VAL A 176 10.13 15.84 -19.36
CA VAL A 176 10.65 15.25 -20.59
C VAL A 176 9.60 14.33 -21.20
N THR A 177 9.32 14.54 -22.48
CA THR A 177 8.46 13.66 -23.27
C THR A 177 9.32 12.57 -23.88
N LEU A 178 9.00 11.32 -23.54
CA LEU A 178 9.70 10.15 -24.02
C LEU A 178 8.70 9.21 -24.69
N ASP A 179 9.08 8.73 -25.86
CA ASP A 179 8.54 7.49 -26.40
C ASP A 179 9.25 6.35 -25.67
N HIS A 180 8.52 5.56 -24.89
CA HIS A 180 9.12 4.51 -24.08
C HIS A 180 8.57 3.14 -24.46
N GLU A 181 9.40 2.12 -24.26
CA GLU A 181 8.94 0.74 -24.29
C GLU A 181 8.13 0.41 -23.02
N ARG A 182 7.63 -0.83 -22.93
CA ARG A 182 6.86 -1.28 -21.78
C ARG A 182 7.68 -1.08 -20.49
N ILE A 183 7.05 -0.43 -19.50
CA ILE A 183 7.61 -0.20 -18.17
C ILE A 183 7.00 -1.22 -17.20
N PRO A 184 7.68 -2.33 -16.90
CA PRO A 184 7.12 -3.40 -16.06
C PRO A 184 6.90 -2.95 -14.61
N ASN A 185 7.68 -1.99 -14.10
CA ASN A 185 7.61 -1.51 -12.72
C ASN A 185 6.28 -0.81 -12.38
N ILE A 186 5.59 -0.27 -13.39
CA ILE A 186 4.31 0.45 -13.24
C ILE A 186 3.21 -0.15 -14.12
N ASP A 187 3.46 -1.34 -14.68
CA ASP A 187 2.62 -2.09 -15.63
C ASP A 187 2.04 -1.21 -16.76
N MET A 188 2.93 -0.51 -17.46
CA MET A 188 2.52 0.42 -18.52
C MET A 188 3.12 0.04 -19.86
N ASP A 189 2.28 -0.09 -20.88
CA ASP A 189 2.70 -0.45 -22.24
C ASP A 189 3.50 0.67 -22.93
N ALA A 190 4.07 0.35 -24.10
CA ALA A 190 4.88 1.28 -24.86
C ALA A 190 4.04 2.46 -25.38
N MET A 191 4.37 3.68 -24.97
CA MET A 191 3.70 4.89 -25.44
C MET A 191 4.59 6.13 -25.35
N THR A 192 4.17 7.22 -25.97
CA THR A 192 4.79 8.53 -25.77
C THR A 192 4.10 9.28 -24.63
N MET A 193 4.83 9.57 -23.55
CA MET A 193 4.30 10.31 -22.40
C MET A 193 5.30 11.31 -21.84
N ALA A 194 4.78 12.40 -21.24
CA ALA A 194 5.55 13.41 -20.55
C ALA A 194 5.75 13.03 -19.08
N TYR A 195 7.00 12.86 -18.68
CA TYR A 195 7.41 12.53 -17.32
C TYR A 195 8.02 13.74 -16.64
N ARG A 196 7.78 13.89 -15.34
CA ARG A 196 8.56 14.81 -14.51
C ARG A 196 9.91 14.17 -14.21
N VAL A 197 10.99 14.95 -14.11
CA VAL A 197 12.25 14.42 -13.59
C VAL A 197 12.36 14.66 -12.08
N ALA A 198 12.92 13.70 -11.36
CA ALA A 198 13.22 13.87 -9.94
C ALA A 198 14.38 14.86 -9.71
N ASP A 199 15.36 14.86 -10.62
CA ASP A 199 16.49 15.79 -10.61
C ASP A 199 16.53 16.56 -11.94
N PRO A 200 16.45 17.91 -11.93
CA PRO A 200 16.54 18.72 -13.15
C PRO A 200 17.88 18.57 -13.90
N ALA A 201 18.96 18.11 -13.24
CA ALA A 201 20.23 17.84 -13.90
C ALA A 201 20.13 16.70 -14.95
N ILE A 202 19.14 15.82 -14.83
CA ILE A 202 18.84 14.74 -15.79
C ILE A 202 18.52 15.31 -17.17
N LEU A 203 17.79 16.44 -17.23
CA LEU A 203 17.37 17.06 -18.50
C LEU A 203 18.55 17.62 -19.29
N LYS A 204 19.58 18.12 -18.59
CA LYS A 204 20.79 18.66 -19.23
C LYS A 204 21.64 17.61 -19.93
N GLY A 205 21.45 16.33 -19.58
CA GLY A 205 22.18 15.20 -20.16
C GLY A 205 21.52 14.57 -21.38
N VAL A 206 20.33 15.05 -21.79
CA VAL A 206 19.52 14.46 -22.86
C VAL A 206 18.93 15.54 -23.76
N LYS A 207 18.76 15.23 -25.05
CA LYS A 207 18.10 16.13 -26.00
C LYS A 207 17.08 15.38 -26.84
N ALA A 208 16.17 16.11 -27.46
CA ALA A 208 15.24 15.55 -28.43
C ALA A 208 15.99 14.73 -29.51
N GLY A 209 15.49 13.53 -29.80
CA GLY A 209 16.08 12.54 -30.69
C GLY A 209 17.06 11.55 -30.04
N ASP A 210 17.46 11.73 -28.78
CA ASP A 210 18.38 10.79 -28.13
C ASP A 210 17.66 9.50 -27.70
N ARG A 211 18.28 8.35 -27.99
CA ARG A 211 17.92 7.08 -27.36
C ARG A 211 18.50 7.04 -25.95
N VAL A 212 17.66 6.69 -25.01
CA VAL A 212 17.98 6.68 -23.59
C VAL A 212 17.46 5.41 -22.95
N ARG A 213 18.08 5.05 -21.84
CA ARG A 213 17.63 4.05 -20.89
C ARG A 213 17.28 4.77 -19.61
N PHE A 214 16.03 4.69 -19.19
CA PHE A 214 15.53 5.46 -18.05
C PHE A 214 14.77 4.57 -17.07
N SER A 215 14.69 5.04 -15.84
CA SER A 215 13.91 4.42 -14.77
C SER A 215 12.84 5.41 -14.34
N ALA A 216 11.60 4.98 -14.37
CA ALA A 216 10.45 5.73 -13.86
C ALA A 216 9.88 5.04 -12.62
N ASP A 217 9.55 5.84 -11.62
CA ASP A 217 8.96 5.39 -10.37
C ASP A 217 7.91 6.40 -9.87
N ARG A 218 7.11 6.02 -8.86
CA ARG A 218 6.11 6.89 -8.24
C ARG A 218 6.73 7.61 -7.04
N VAL A 219 7.23 8.82 -7.28
CA VAL A 219 7.76 9.69 -6.21
C VAL A 219 6.61 10.53 -5.66
N ASN A 220 6.28 10.37 -4.37
CA ASN A 220 5.16 11.05 -3.71
C ASN A 220 3.81 10.85 -4.43
N GLY A 221 3.58 9.67 -5.00
CA GLY A 221 2.36 9.35 -5.77
C GLY A 221 2.33 9.92 -7.19
N GLN A 222 3.37 10.63 -7.65
CA GLN A 222 3.50 11.17 -9.00
C GLN A 222 4.56 10.40 -9.80
N LEU A 223 4.28 10.17 -11.08
CA LEU A 223 5.20 9.46 -11.96
C LEU A 223 6.39 10.35 -12.34
N ALA A 224 7.60 9.94 -11.94
CA ALA A 224 8.81 10.70 -12.16
C ALA A 224 9.99 9.82 -12.60
N ILE A 225 10.84 10.37 -13.44
CA ILE A 225 12.10 9.74 -13.84
C ILE A 225 13.13 9.97 -12.74
N THR A 226 13.55 8.86 -12.15
CA THR A 226 14.57 8.82 -11.09
C THR A 226 15.97 8.68 -11.68
N ARG A 227 16.08 8.13 -12.90
CA ARG A 227 17.36 7.95 -13.59
C ARG A 227 17.19 7.98 -15.10
N ILE A 228 18.09 8.66 -15.80
CA ILE A 228 18.23 8.56 -17.26
C ILE A 228 19.69 8.30 -17.60
N GLN A 229 19.93 7.50 -18.61
CA GLN A 229 21.24 7.26 -19.18
C GLN A 229 21.11 7.26 -20.69
N LYS A 230 22.04 7.90 -21.39
CA LYS A 230 22.06 7.83 -22.84
C LYS A 230 22.40 6.41 -23.28
N ALA A 231 21.56 5.82 -24.13
CA ALA A 231 21.91 4.58 -24.80
C ALA A 231 22.96 4.93 -25.85
N ARG A 232 24.16 4.34 -25.73
CA ARG A 232 25.23 4.50 -26.72
C ARG A 232 24.84 3.88 -28.05
#